data_AF-A0A1Y2A5X1-F1
#
_entry.id   AF-A0A1Y2A5X1-F1
#
_cell.length_a   1.000
_cell.length_b   1.000
_cell.length_c   1.000
_cell.angle_alpha   90.00
_cell.angle_beta   90.00
_cell.angle_gamma   90.00
#
_symmetry.space_group_name_H-M   'P 1'
#
loop_
_entity.id
_entity.type
_entity.pdbx_description
1 polymer ?
#
loop_
_entity_poly.entity_id
_entity_poly.type
_entity_poly.pdbx_seq_one_letter_code
_entity_poly.pdbx_strand_id
1 'polypeptide(L)'
;MPICPEYKTIKSQITRYKNKQLFPNVKTFDEVPNVSEYYKTIRGEYFMIFKNSNIIIFQSPFQAKLFMENKHIFADGTFLIAPTNSYQVFITRTYVTELNCFYTTSMSILKNKEQTTYEILFNEIKKNIIKYNANINFSEKIFHCDFEKGISNAVENIFPNINIKYCFWHYKRLLMTKKNKLCYKEVKDHNILNTYYKAISNLCFINIEYIPDIFNKIKNTCMRYKSTCSQFLNFLDYFEKTFLNIYNIKYWNYYNNIDHITNNASESYNSYLKNLFVKKPSFYKLIYTIQFEESKSYYDYHMRIKGIWRKKSRISERVDDINILVEYYKNMEAELKNIGCSKNDIIENWFNCLIRLNNEIINFNKTK
;
A
#
# COMPACT_ATOMS: atom_id res chain seq x y z
N MET A 1 11.11 -31.87 -43.78
CA MET A 1 11.42 -30.55 -43.19
C MET A 1 11.25 -30.63 -41.68
N PRO A 2 12.27 -30.36 -40.86
CA PRO A 2 12.12 -30.32 -39.42
C PRO A 2 11.24 -29.11 -39.07
N ILE A 3 10.11 -29.36 -38.42
CA ILE A 3 9.20 -28.33 -37.91
C ILE A 3 9.96 -27.57 -36.83
N CYS A 4 10.30 -26.30 -37.11
CA CYS A 4 10.90 -25.42 -36.12
C CYS A 4 9.94 -25.34 -34.91
N PRO A 5 10.39 -25.63 -33.68
CA PRO A 5 9.48 -25.58 -32.54
C PRO A 5 8.95 -24.17 -32.37
N GLU A 6 7.63 -24.02 -32.24
CA GLU A 6 7.00 -22.72 -31.99
C GLU A 6 7.68 -22.00 -30.82
N TYR A 7 7.81 -20.67 -30.88
CA TYR A 7 8.50 -19.84 -29.88
C TYR A 7 8.08 -20.16 -28.42
N LYS A 8 6.81 -20.51 -28.20
CA LYS A 8 6.30 -20.96 -26.88
C LYS A 8 6.97 -22.25 -26.40
N THR A 9 7.22 -23.20 -27.29
CA THR A 9 7.86 -24.49 -27.02
C THR A 9 9.34 -24.30 -26.67
N ILE A 10 10.05 -23.43 -27.41
CA ILE A 10 11.44 -23.08 -27.11
C ILE A 10 11.56 -22.37 -25.76
N LYS A 11 10.69 -21.38 -25.49
CA LYS A 11 10.65 -20.66 -24.20
C LYS A 11 10.35 -21.60 -23.03
N SER A 12 9.42 -22.55 -23.22
CA SER A 12 9.09 -23.61 -22.27
C SER A 12 10.29 -24.53 -21.99
N GLN A 13 10.98 -24.98 -23.04
CA GLN A 13 12.17 -25.84 -22.93
C GLN A 13 13.34 -25.13 -22.24
N ILE A 14 13.63 -23.88 -22.60
CA ILE A 14 14.66 -23.05 -21.94
C ILE A 14 14.31 -22.85 -20.46
N THR A 15 13.04 -22.57 -20.16
CA THR A 15 12.59 -22.39 -18.77
C THR A 15 12.71 -23.69 -17.97
N ARG A 16 12.34 -24.85 -18.56
CA ARG A 16 12.53 -26.18 -17.93
C ARG A 16 14.00 -26.52 -17.72
N TYR A 17 14.85 -26.25 -18.72
CA TYR A 17 16.28 -26.50 -18.65
C TYR A 17 16.93 -25.64 -17.55
N LYS A 18 16.64 -24.34 -17.51
CA LYS A 18 17.09 -23.46 -16.42
C LYS A 18 16.54 -23.89 -15.07
N ASN A 19 15.27 -24.30 -14.97
CA ASN A 19 14.70 -24.81 -13.71
C ASN A 19 15.39 -26.09 -13.23
N LYS A 20 15.89 -26.94 -14.13
CA LYS A 20 16.69 -28.13 -13.78
C LYS A 20 18.10 -27.79 -13.29
N GLN A 21 18.61 -26.61 -13.61
CA GLN A 21 19.91 -26.10 -13.14
C GLN A 21 19.81 -25.31 -11.83
N LEU A 22 18.60 -24.97 -11.37
CA LEU A 22 18.43 -24.28 -10.10
C LEU A 22 18.76 -25.23 -8.93
N PHE A 23 19.45 -24.69 -7.93
CA PHE A 23 19.73 -25.38 -6.69
C PHE A 23 18.44 -25.94 -6.04
N PRO A 24 18.54 -27.06 -5.30
CA PRO A 24 17.42 -27.61 -4.54
C PRO A 24 16.83 -26.56 -3.59
N ASN A 25 15.55 -26.71 -3.27
CA ASN A 25 14.88 -25.76 -2.41
C ASN A 25 15.49 -25.78 -1.00
N VAL A 26 15.75 -24.60 -0.44
CA VAL A 26 16.25 -24.48 0.93
C VAL A 26 15.12 -24.70 1.94
N LYS A 27 15.42 -25.36 3.05
CA LYS A 27 14.49 -25.51 4.19
C LYS A 27 14.56 -24.29 5.08
N THR A 28 15.75 -23.77 5.37
CA THR A 28 15.96 -22.56 6.19
C THR A 28 16.73 -21.49 5.42
N PHE A 29 16.77 -20.26 5.93
CA PHE A 29 17.58 -19.20 5.33
C PHE A 29 19.07 -19.34 5.67
N ASP A 30 19.40 -20.12 6.70
CA ASP A 30 20.78 -20.42 7.09
C ASP A 30 21.47 -21.34 6.06
N GLU A 31 20.69 -22.18 5.36
CA GLU A 31 21.15 -23.01 4.25
C GLU A 31 21.42 -22.21 2.95
N VAL A 32 20.99 -20.96 2.89
CA VAL A 32 21.22 -20.10 1.71
C VAL A 32 22.71 -19.74 1.69
N PRO A 33 23.46 -20.05 0.62
CA PRO A 33 24.89 -19.75 0.56
C PRO A 33 25.15 -18.24 0.66
N ASN A 34 26.37 -17.87 1.04
CA ASN A 34 26.76 -16.45 1.10
C ASN A 34 27.04 -15.87 -0.30
N VAL A 35 27.35 -16.72 -1.28
CA VAL A 35 27.70 -16.33 -2.64
C VAL A 35 26.86 -17.12 -3.63
N SER A 36 26.29 -16.42 -4.61
CA SER A 36 25.54 -16.99 -5.74
C SER A 36 25.50 -15.96 -6.86
N GLU A 37 25.44 -16.42 -8.12
CA GLU A 37 25.21 -15.56 -9.27
C GLU A 37 23.88 -14.79 -9.17
N TYR A 38 22.88 -15.35 -8.48
CA TYR A 38 21.56 -14.73 -8.31
C TYR A 38 21.54 -13.59 -7.29
N TYR A 39 22.64 -13.38 -6.56
CA TYR A 39 22.79 -12.28 -5.59
C TYR A 39 23.37 -11.02 -6.23
N LYS A 40 23.67 -11.08 -7.53
CA LYS A 40 23.99 -9.93 -8.37
C LYS A 40 22.85 -9.65 -9.33
N THR A 41 22.77 -8.45 -9.89
CA THR A 41 21.87 -8.16 -11.02
C THR A 41 22.40 -8.87 -12.28
N ILE A 42 21.60 -8.94 -13.34
CA ILE A 42 22.08 -9.42 -14.66
C ILE A 42 23.28 -8.58 -15.17
N ARG A 43 23.39 -7.33 -14.70
CA ARG A 43 24.50 -6.41 -15.03
C ARG A 43 25.72 -6.60 -14.11
N GLY A 44 25.69 -7.53 -13.17
CA GLY A 44 26.81 -7.84 -12.28
C GLY A 44 26.90 -6.98 -11.01
N GLU A 45 25.92 -6.11 -10.74
CA GLU A 45 25.90 -5.24 -9.55
C GLU A 45 25.41 -6.01 -8.31
N TYR A 46 25.82 -5.63 -7.11
CA TYR A 46 25.29 -6.23 -5.88
C TYR A 46 23.77 -6.05 -5.80
N PHE A 47 23.05 -7.15 -5.53
CA PHE A 47 21.60 -7.17 -5.51
C PHE A 47 21.03 -7.68 -4.19
N MET A 48 21.51 -8.81 -3.68
CA MET A 48 21.22 -9.22 -2.31
C MET A 48 22.07 -8.38 -1.36
N ILE A 49 21.44 -7.52 -0.55
CA ILE A 49 22.15 -6.58 0.32
C ILE A 49 22.28 -7.08 1.75
N PHE A 50 21.41 -8.00 2.16
CA PHE A 50 21.39 -8.54 3.52
C PHE A 50 20.66 -9.88 3.58
N LYS A 51 21.10 -10.75 4.50
CA LYS A 51 20.35 -11.94 4.91
C LYS A 51 20.61 -12.29 6.37
N ASN A 52 19.62 -12.87 7.02
CA ASN A 52 19.76 -13.60 8.29
C ASN A 52 18.75 -14.76 8.33
N SER A 53 18.55 -15.37 9.50
CA SER A 53 17.63 -16.50 9.69
C SER A 53 16.16 -16.18 9.37
N ASN A 54 15.74 -14.91 9.39
CA ASN A 54 14.35 -14.46 9.26
C ASN A 54 14.05 -13.64 7.99
N ILE A 55 15.06 -13.01 7.39
CA ILE A 55 14.87 -12.10 6.25
C ILE A 55 16.01 -12.19 5.25
N ILE A 56 15.66 -12.02 3.97
CA ILE A 56 16.60 -11.80 2.86
C ILE A 56 16.13 -10.60 2.06
N ILE A 57 17.04 -9.67 1.79
CA ILE A 57 16.73 -8.34 1.24
C ILE A 57 17.45 -8.16 -0.09
N PHE A 58 16.68 -7.82 -1.13
CA PHE A 58 17.17 -7.51 -2.47
C PHE A 58 16.89 -6.05 -2.83
N GLN A 59 17.95 -5.31 -3.15
CA GLN A 59 17.88 -3.94 -3.64
C GLN A 59 19.15 -3.62 -4.45
N SER A 60 19.00 -3.41 -5.75
CA SER A 60 20.12 -3.00 -6.61
C SER A 60 20.46 -1.51 -6.45
N PRO A 61 21.61 -1.03 -6.96
CA PRO A 61 21.93 0.41 -6.95
C PRO A 61 20.85 1.26 -7.64
N PHE A 62 20.32 0.77 -8.78
CA PHE A 62 19.20 1.39 -9.49
C PHE A 62 17.95 1.53 -8.61
N GLN A 63 17.59 0.47 -7.90
CA GLN A 63 16.41 0.48 -7.04
C GLN A 63 16.59 1.37 -5.79
N ALA A 64 17.79 1.40 -5.22
CA ALA A 64 18.14 2.34 -4.14
C ALA A 64 18.03 3.79 -4.60
N LYS A 65 18.50 4.09 -5.82
CA LYS A 65 18.38 5.42 -6.44
C LYS A 65 16.91 5.81 -6.65
N LEU A 66 16.08 4.90 -7.16
CA LEU A 66 14.63 5.14 -7.27
C LEU A 66 13.97 5.44 -5.93
N PHE A 67 14.31 4.69 -4.87
CA PHE A 67 13.80 4.98 -3.52
C PHE A 67 14.19 6.38 -3.07
N MET A 68 15.44 6.78 -3.33
CA MET A 68 15.99 8.06 -2.93
C MET A 68 15.32 9.23 -3.63
N GLU A 69 15.19 9.18 -4.95
CA GLU A 69 14.78 10.33 -5.77
C GLU A 69 13.28 10.62 -5.71
N ASN A 70 12.46 9.61 -5.40
CA ASN A 70 11.01 9.75 -5.50
C ASN A 70 10.36 9.96 -4.12
N LYS A 71 9.33 10.81 -4.09
CA LYS A 71 8.63 11.22 -2.86
C LYS A 71 7.79 10.09 -2.25
N HIS A 72 7.06 9.36 -3.09
CA HIS A 72 6.10 8.34 -2.64
C HIS A 72 6.72 6.95 -2.65
N ILE A 73 6.75 6.29 -1.50
CA ILE A 73 7.15 4.89 -1.37
C ILE A 73 5.93 4.07 -0.97
N PHE A 74 5.62 3.01 -1.71
CA PHE A 74 4.51 2.11 -1.46
C PHE A 74 5.05 0.76 -1.03
N ALA A 75 4.57 0.26 0.11
CA ALA A 75 4.99 -0.99 0.69
C ALA A 75 3.81 -1.95 0.82
N ASP A 76 4.01 -3.19 0.37
CA ASP A 76 2.97 -4.21 0.35
C ASP A 76 3.58 -5.61 0.53
N GLY A 77 2.86 -6.50 1.20
CA GLY A 77 3.24 -7.87 1.47
C GLY A 77 2.40 -8.86 0.67
N THR A 78 3.04 -9.73 -0.12
CA THR A 78 2.36 -10.77 -0.91
C THR A 78 2.73 -12.18 -0.47
N PHE A 79 1.71 -12.96 -0.10
CA PHE A 79 1.84 -14.37 0.30
C PHE A 79 1.88 -15.33 -0.88
N LEU A 80 1.46 -14.85 -2.05
CA LEU A 80 1.17 -15.69 -3.21
C LEU A 80 2.43 -16.22 -3.87
N ILE A 81 3.49 -15.42 -3.85
CA ILE A 81 4.80 -15.77 -4.41
C ILE A 81 5.82 -16.16 -3.34
N ALA A 82 5.42 -16.14 -2.06
CA ALA A 82 6.29 -16.53 -0.96
C ALA A 82 6.64 -18.03 -1.05
N PRO A 83 7.93 -18.40 -0.99
CA PRO A 83 8.33 -19.80 -0.95
C PRO A 83 7.75 -20.51 0.28
N THR A 84 7.64 -21.84 0.25
CA THR A 84 6.98 -22.61 1.31
C THR A 84 7.55 -22.38 2.72
N ASN A 85 8.85 -22.08 2.83
CA ASN A 85 9.54 -21.83 4.09
C ASN A 85 9.54 -20.35 4.52
N SER A 86 8.75 -19.51 3.85
CA SER A 86 8.66 -18.08 4.07
C SER A 86 7.21 -17.67 4.27
N TYR A 87 6.99 -16.61 5.04
CA TYR A 87 5.65 -16.09 5.28
C TYR A 87 5.19 -15.24 4.12
N GLN A 88 5.99 -14.26 3.70
CA GLN A 88 5.64 -13.30 2.65
C GLN A 88 6.84 -12.85 1.83
N VAL A 89 6.57 -12.32 0.63
CA VAL A 89 7.48 -11.41 -0.06
C VAL A 89 7.00 -9.99 0.20
N PHE A 90 7.84 -9.19 0.83
CA PHE A 90 7.60 -7.78 1.07
C PHE A 90 8.22 -6.94 -0.05
N ILE A 91 7.45 -6.03 -0.62
CA ILE A 91 7.83 -5.27 -1.81
C ILE A 91 7.71 -3.80 -1.49
N THR A 92 8.76 -3.03 -1.77
CA THR A 92 8.65 -1.57 -1.82
C THR A 92 8.70 -1.10 -3.28
N ARG A 93 7.92 -0.09 -3.60
CA ARG A 93 7.81 0.48 -4.94
C ARG A 93 7.70 2.00 -4.86
N THR A 94 7.95 2.66 -5.96
CA THR A 94 7.76 4.10 -6.09
C THR A 94 7.06 4.46 -7.39
N TYR A 95 6.37 5.59 -7.40
CA TYR A 95 5.79 6.17 -8.60
C TYR A 95 6.74 7.25 -9.12
N VAL A 96 7.22 7.06 -10.35
CA VAL A 96 8.08 8.01 -11.06
C VAL A 96 7.18 8.92 -11.90
N THR A 97 7.01 10.15 -11.42
CA THR A 97 6.08 11.14 -11.99
C THR A 97 6.41 11.46 -13.45
N GLU A 98 7.69 11.61 -13.79
CA GLU A 98 8.15 11.96 -15.13
C GLU A 98 7.74 10.91 -16.16
N LEU A 99 7.61 9.64 -15.73
CA LEU A 99 7.30 8.51 -16.59
C LEU A 99 5.85 8.03 -16.46
N ASN A 100 5.12 8.52 -15.46
CA ASN A 100 3.80 8.03 -15.07
C ASN A 100 3.79 6.49 -14.87
N CYS A 101 4.80 5.97 -14.15
CA CYS A 101 5.04 4.55 -14.00
C CYS A 101 5.47 4.18 -12.58
N PHE A 102 5.06 3.00 -12.12
CA PHE A 102 5.56 2.41 -10.88
C PHE A 102 6.77 1.51 -11.13
N TYR A 103 7.80 1.66 -10.30
CA TYR A 103 9.01 0.84 -10.30
C TYR A 103 9.28 0.25 -8.93
N THR A 104 9.83 -0.96 -8.89
CA THR A 104 10.15 -1.65 -7.64
C THR A 104 11.46 -1.13 -7.06
N THR A 105 11.45 -0.75 -5.79
CA THR A 105 12.60 -0.20 -5.05
C THR A 105 13.26 -1.21 -4.10
N SER A 106 12.56 -2.28 -3.73
CA SER A 106 13.15 -3.46 -3.10
C SER A 106 12.18 -4.65 -3.15
N MET A 107 12.72 -5.86 -3.03
CA MET A 107 11.95 -7.06 -2.69
C MET A 107 12.65 -7.79 -1.56
N SER A 108 11.89 -8.37 -0.65
CA SER A 108 12.44 -9.07 0.51
C SER A 108 11.61 -10.28 0.86
N ILE A 109 12.26 -11.37 1.26
CA ILE A 109 11.60 -12.61 1.64
C ILE A 109 11.64 -12.69 3.17
N LEU A 110 10.46 -12.70 3.81
CA LEU A 110 10.32 -12.62 5.27
C LEU A 110 9.69 -13.90 5.80
N LYS A 111 10.18 -14.40 6.94
CA LYS A 111 9.60 -15.55 7.66
C LYS A 111 8.48 -15.21 8.64
N ASN A 112 8.31 -13.93 8.98
CA ASN A 112 7.26 -13.49 9.89
C ASN A 112 6.83 -12.04 9.55
N LYS A 113 5.91 -11.51 10.37
CA LYS A 113 5.37 -10.14 10.31
C LYS A 113 5.66 -9.34 11.58
N GLU A 114 6.73 -9.72 12.28
CA GLU A 114 7.10 -9.05 13.53
C GLU A 114 7.66 -7.66 13.23
N GLN A 115 7.36 -6.69 14.10
CA GLN A 115 7.87 -5.33 13.99
C GLN A 115 9.41 -5.30 13.89
N THR A 116 10.09 -6.12 14.68
CA THR A 116 11.56 -6.26 14.68
C THR A 116 12.11 -6.70 13.32
N THR A 117 11.43 -7.59 12.61
CA THR A 117 11.80 -8.01 11.25
C THR A 117 11.66 -6.85 10.26
N TYR A 118 10.61 -6.04 10.37
CA TYR A 118 10.45 -4.84 9.55
C TYR A 118 11.49 -3.75 9.90
N GLU A 119 11.84 -3.59 11.17
CA GLU A 119 12.91 -2.66 11.59
C GLU A 119 14.25 -3.05 10.97
N ILE A 120 14.61 -4.34 10.99
CA ILE A 120 15.80 -4.85 10.30
C ILE A 120 15.71 -4.56 8.80
N LEU A 121 14.58 -4.87 8.16
CA LEU A 121 14.35 -4.61 6.74
C LEU A 121 14.65 -3.15 6.38
N PHE A 122 13.99 -2.21 7.06
CA PHE A 122 14.09 -0.80 6.75
C PHE A 122 15.46 -0.23 7.10
N ASN A 123 16.10 -0.70 8.17
CA ASN A 123 17.45 -0.29 8.54
C ASN A 123 18.47 -0.69 7.47
N GLU A 124 18.39 -1.92 6.94
CA GLU A 124 19.31 -2.38 5.90
C GLU A 124 19.07 -1.68 4.56
N ILE A 125 17.81 -1.39 4.21
CA ILE A 125 17.48 -0.52 3.06
C ILE A 125 18.09 0.88 3.25
N LYS A 126 17.92 1.48 4.43
CA LYS A 126 18.48 2.81 4.76
C LYS A 126 20.00 2.83 4.63
N LYS A 127 20.68 1.84 5.22
CA LYS A 127 22.15 1.67 5.11
C LYS A 127 22.58 1.57 3.65
N ASN A 128 21.84 0.82 2.84
CA ASN A 128 22.19 0.66 1.43
C ASN A 128 22.01 1.96 0.62
N ILE A 129 20.94 2.72 0.89
CA ILE A 129 20.70 4.03 0.25
C ILE A 129 21.79 5.05 0.62
N ILE A 130 22.17 5.13 1.90
CA ILE A 130 23.16 6.10 2.41
C ILE A 130 24.53 5.95 1.74
N LYS A 131 24.88 4.76 1.23
CA LYS A 131 26.10 4.54 0.43
C LYS A 131 26.16 5.41 -0.83
N TYR A 132 25.01 5.78 -1.39
CA TYR A 132 24.91 6.58 -2.61
C TYR A 132 24.65 8.06 -2.34
N ASN A 133 24.02 8.39 -1.21
CA ASN A 133 23.81 9.77 -0.77
C ASN A 133 23.61 9.81 0.75
N ALA A 134 24.63 10.28 1.47
CA ALA A 134 24.59 10.39 2.92
C ALA A 134 23.66 11.52 3.44
N ASN A 135 23.34 12.50 2.60
CA ASN A 135 22.58 13.70 2.97
C ASN A 135 21.08 13.62 2.63
N ILE A 136 20.58 12.42 2.31
CA ILE A 136 19.17 12.24 1.94
C ILE A 136 18.24 12.63 3.10
N ASN A 137 17.28 13.51 2.80
CA ASN A 137 16.23 13.87 3.74
C ASN A 137 15.03 12.90 3.60
N PHE A 138 14.87 11.97 4.55
CA PHE A 138 13.73 11.05 4.55
C PHE A 138 12.41 11.68 5.01
N SER A 139 12.43 12.83 5.69
CA SER A 139 11.23 13.47 6.25
C SER A 139 10.25 13.98 5.19
N GLU A 140 10.74 14.26 3.97
CA GLU A 140 9.90 14.68 2.84
C GLU A 140 9.19 13.51 2.15
N LYS A 141 9.57 12.27 2.46
CA LYS A 141 8.95 11.09 1.85
C LYS A 141 7.58 10.81 2.44
N ILE A 142 6.70 10.27 1.59
CA ILE A 142 5.40 9.74 1.98
C ILE A 142 5.45 8.23 1.83
N PHE A 143 5.36 7.52 2.95
CA PHE A 143 5.37 6.07 3.02
C PHE A 143 3.94 5.52 3.11
N HIS A 144 3.51 4.86 2.04
CA HIS A 144 2.22 4.24 1.89
C HIS A 144 2.29 2.77 2.30
N CYS A 145 1.46 2.33 3.23
CA CYS A 145 1.45 0.94 3.69
C CYS A 145 0.06 0.45 4.10
N ASP A 146 -0.06 -0.85 4.34
CA ASP A 146 -1.27 -1.46 4.87
C ASP A 146 -1.53 -1.06 6.32
N PHE A 147 -2.76 -1.27 6.80
CA PHE A 147 -3.14 -1.11 8.20
C PHE A 147 -2.53 -2.21 9.09
N GLU A 148 -1.20 -2.22 9.17
CA GLU A 148 -0.40 -3.13 9.98
C GLU A 148 0.56 -2.31 10.84
N LYS A 149 0.29 -2.25 12.16
CA LYS A 149 1.09 -1.44 13.11
C LYS A 149 2.57 -1.79 13.11
N GLY A 150 2.92 -3.06 12.92
CA GLY A 150 4.31 -3.49 12.85
C GLY A 150 5.09 -2.79 11.73
N ILE A 151 4.45 -2.51 10.59
CA ILE A 151 5.08 -1.78 9.48
C ILE A 151 5.24 -0.31 9.85
N SER A 152 4.17 0.36 10.28
CA SER A 152 4.23 1.80 10.56
C SER A 152 5.19 2.13 11.68
N ASN A 153 5.16 1.36 12.79
CA ASN A 153 6.06 1.57 13.92
C ASN A 153 7.53 1.40 13.50
N ALA A 154 7.84 0.36 12.71
CA ALA A 154 9.18 0.12 12.21
C ALA A 154 9.67 1.28 11.32
N VAL A 155 8.79 1.82 10.47
CA VAL A 155 9.09 2.95 9.59
C VAL A 155 9.34 4.23 10.40
N GLU A 156 8.51 4.53 11.41
CA GLU A 156 8.71 5.67 12.30
C GLU A 156 10.04 5.57 13.06
N ASN A 157 10.38 4.38 13.55
CA ASN A 157 11.60 4.13 14.29
C ASN A 157 12.86 4.33 13.43
N ILE A 158 12.83 3.87 12.16
CA ILE A 158 14.01 3.92 11.27
C ILE A 158 14.12 5.24 10.49
N PHE A 159 12.99 5.85 10.14
CA PHE A 159 12.89 7.11 9.41
C PHE A 159 12.10 8.14 10.23
N PRO A 160 12.76 8.82 11.20
CA PRO A 160 12.11 9.84 11.99
C PRO A 160 11.46 10.92 11.11
N ASN A 161 10.27 11.37 11.50
CA ASN A 161 9.48 12.40 10.81
C ASN A 161 9.03 12.05 9.37
N ILE A 162 9.10 10.79 8.95
CA ILE A 162 8.53 10.37 7.66
C ILE A 162 7.00 10.48 7.70
N ASN A 163 6.40 10.88 6.58
CA ASN A 163 4.94 10.97 6.48
C ASN A 163 4.35 9.60 6.15
N ILE A 164 3.63 8.98 7.09
CA ILE A 164 2.98 7.68 6.84
C ILE A 164 1.55 7.90 6.32
N LYS A 165 1.15 7.10 5.32
CA LYS A 165 -0.21 6.99 4.82
C LYS A 165 -0.67 5.55 4.77
N TYR A 166 -1.74 5.23 5.48
CA TYR A 166 -2.34 3.90 5.42
C TYR A 166 -3.28 3.78 4.24
N CYS A 167 -3.15 2.69 3.48
CA CYS A 167 -3.92 2.40 2.30
C CYS A 167 -5.44 2.51 2.52
N PHE A 168 -6.10 3.38 1.74
CA PHE A 168 -7.55 3.61 1.81
C PHE A 168 -8.39 2.38 1.50
N TRP A 169 -7.97 1.54 0.54
CA TRP A 169 -8.70 0.31 0.26
C TRP A 169 -8.70 -0.62 1.48
N HIS A 170 -7.55 -0.74 2.15
CA HIS A 170 -7.42 -1.50 3.39
C HIS A 170 -8.25 -0.90 4.54
N TYR A 171 -8.30 0.43 4.66
CA TYR A 171 -9.21 1.13 5.58
C TYR A 171 -10.67 0.71 5.38
N LYS A 172 -11.17 0.86 4.14
CA LYS A 172 -12.55 0.52 3.78
C LYS A 172 -12.85 -0.96 3.98
N ARG A 173 -11.91 -1.85 3.63
CA ARG A 173 -12.04 -3.30 3.81
C ARG A 173 -12.17 -3.67 5.29
N LEU A 174 -11.34 -3.10 6.17
CA LEU A 174 -11.41 -3.35 7.61
C LEU A 174 -12.76 -2.94 8.20
N LEU A 175 -13.24 -1.75 7.84
CA LEU A 175 -14.55 -1.26 8.27
C LEU A 175 -15.69 -2.15 7.77
N MET A 176 -15.67 -2.53 6.49
CA MET A 176 -16.68 -3.39 5.90
C MET A 176 -16.73 -4.76 6.56
N THR A 177 -15.57 -5.40 6.76
CA THR A 177 -15.49 -6.71 7.44
C THR A 177 -16.04 -6.61 8.85
N LYS A 178 -15.69 -5.57 9.62
CA LYS A 178 -16.20 -5.42 10.98
C LYS A 178 -17.70 -5.12 11.01
N LYS A 179 -18.18 -4.22 10.15
CA LYS A 179 -19.61 -3.92 10.00
C LYS A 179 -20.40 -5.18 9.66
N ASN A 180 -19.91 -5.99 8.72
CA ASN A 180 -20.57 -7.25 8.34
C ASN A 180 -20.63 -8.24 9.51
N LYS A 181 -19.56 -8.31 10.30
CA LYS A 181 -19.48 -9.20 11.48
C LYS A 181 -20.38 -8.74 12.62
N LEU A 182 -20.47 -7.44 12.89
CA LEU A 182 -21.13 -6.93 14.08
C LEU A 182 -22.59 -6.54 13.85
N CYS A 183 -22.90 -5.82 12.78
CA CYS A 183 -24.17 -5.10 12.63
C CYS A 183 -24.76 -5.15 11.22
N TYR A 184 -24.47 -6.21 10.45
CA TYR A 184 -24.94 -6.35 9.06
C TYR A 184 -26.45 -6.17 8.92
N LYS A 185 -27.24 -6.84 9.77
CA LYS A 185 -28.71 -6.82 9.72
C LYS A 185 -29.23 -5.41 10.05
N GLU A 186 -28.84 -4.84 11.18
CA GLU A 186 -29.24 -3.48 11.56
C GLU A 186 -28.94 -2.45 10.46
N VAL A 187 -27.74 -2.49 9.88
CA VAL A 187 -27.35 -1.58 8.80
C VAL A 187 -28.15 -1.82 7.51
N LYS A 188 -28.48 -3.08 7.21
CA LYS A 188 -29.30 -3.43 6.02
C LYS A 188 -30.74 -2.98 6.19
N ASP A 189 -31.31 -3.15 7.39
CA ASP A 189 -32.72 -2.95 7.66
C ASP A 189 -33.05 -1.46 7.93
N HIS A 190 -32.05 -0.64 8.28
CA HIS A 190 -32.22 0.78 8.58
C HIS A 190 -31.33 1.66 7.68
N ASN A 191 -31.95 2.36 6.71
CA ASN A 191 -31.25 3.24 5.77
C ASN A 191 -30.38 4.32 6.45
N ILE A 192 -30.82 4.83 7.61
CA ILE A 192 -30.06 5.82 8.38
C ILE A 192 -28.74 5.26 8.91
N LEU A 193 -28.71 4.00 9.37
CA LEU A 193 -27.49 3.35 9.86
C LEU A 193 -26.51 3.07 8.73
N ASN A 194 -27.01 2.74 7.53
CA ASN A 194 -26.17 2.64 6.33
C ASN A 194 -25.57 4.00 5.96
N THR A 195 -26.34 5.08 6.08
CA THR A 195 -25.86 6.44 5.86
C THR A 195 -24.76 6.82 6.85
N TYR A 196 -24.95 6.54 8.14
CA TYR A 196 -23.93 6.76 9.17
C TYR A 196 -22.68 5.89 8.98
N TYR A 197 -22.84 4.62 8.63
CA TYR A 197 -21.72 3.75 8.29
C TYR A 197 -20.88 4.32 7.14
N LYS A 198 -21.53 4.75 6.05
CA LYS A 198 -20.81 5.34 4.92
C LYS A 198 -20.13 6.65 5.31
N ALA A 199 -20.80 7.52 6.08
CA ALA A 199 -20.22 8.76 6.58
C ALA A 199 -18.97 8.50 7.44
N ILE A 200 -19.04 7.55 8.39
CA ILE A 200 -17.89 7.12 9.20
C ILE A 200 -16.75 6.62 8.30
N SER A 201 -17.08 5.81 7.29
CA SER A 201 -16.08 5.31 6.35
C SER A 201 -15.48 6.40 5.46
N ASN A 202 -16.06 7.59 5.41
CA ASN A 202 -15.60 8.74 4.62
C ASN A 202 -14.90 9.81 5.48
N LEU A 203 -14.80 9.61 6.80
CA LEU A 203 -14.10 10.52 7.72
C LEU A 203 -12.64 10.80 7.31
N CYS A 204 -12.04 9.89 6.55
CA CYS A 204 -10.70 10.09 6.00
C CYS A 204 -10.58 11.28 5.03
N PHE A 205 -11.67 11.84 4.52
CA PHE A 205 -11.62 12.93 3.52
C PHE A 205 -11.84 14.33 4.09
N ILE A 206 -12.18 14.45 5.36
CA ILE A 206 -12.51 15.73 5.99
C ILE A 206 -11.38 16.22 6.90
N ASN A 207 -11.44 17.48 7.30
CA ASN A 207 -10.50 18.04 8.26
C ASN A 207 -10.49 17.23 9.57
N ILE A 208 -9.30 16.84 10.02
CA ILE A 208 -9.05 16.00 11.21
C ILE A 208 -9.65 16.62 12.47
N GLU A 209 -9.66 17.94 12.58
CA GLU A 209 -10.17 18.67 13.74
C GLU A 209 -11.64 18.38 14.04
N TYR A 210 -12.46 18.08 13.01
CA TYR A 210 -13.89 17.84 13.16
C TYR A 210 -14.27 16.35 13.24
N ILE A 211 -13.31 15.44 13.03
CA ILE A 211 -13.57 13.99 13.06
C ILE A 211 -14.16 13.53 14.41
N PRO A 212 -13.58 13.89 15.58
CA PRO A 212 -14.11 13.46 16.87
C PRO A 212 -15.53 13.99 17.13
N ASP A 213 -15.78 15.26 16.79
CA ASP A 213 -17.08 15.91 17.00
C ASP A 213 -18.18 15.26 16.14
N ILE A 214 -17.90 15.02 14.86
CA ILE A 214 -18.84 14.34 13.95
C ILE A 214 -19.09 12.89 14.38
N PHE A 215 -18.04 12.17 14.77
CA PHE A 215 -18.17 10.81 15.29
C PHE A 215 -19.07 10.78 16.54
N ASN A 216 -18.84 11.69 17.49
CA ASN A 216 -19.64 11.81 18.72
C ASN A 216 -21.09 12.20 18.42
N LYS A 217 -21.34 13.08 17.44
CA LYS A 217 -22.69 13.40 16.98
C LYS A 217 -23.45 12.14 16.52
N ILE A 218 -22.82 11.31 15.68
CA ILE A 218 -23.40 10.04 15.22
C ILE A 218 -23.61 9.09 16.40
N LYS A 219 -22.59 8.90 17.25
CA LYS A 219 -22.64 7.99 18.40
C LYS A 219 -23.74 8.37 19.39
N ASN A 220 -23.86 9.65 19.75
CA ASN A 220 -24.89 10.15 20.66
C ASN A 220 -26.30 9.98 20.07
N THR A 221 -26.45 10.19 18.77
CA THR A 221 -27.73 9.93 18.08
C THR A 221 -28.10 8.46 18.19
N CYS A 222 -27.17 7.54 17.90
CA CYS A 222 -27.40 6.11 18.06
C CYS A 222 -27.70 5.72 19.52
N MET A 223 -27.03 6.33 20.51
CA MET A 223 -27.29 6.05 21.93
C MET A 223 -28.73 6.40 22.36
N ARG A 224 -29.34 7.44 21.78
CA ARG A 224 -30.75 7.78 22.05
C ARG A 224 -31.73 6.71 21.54
N TYR A 225 -31.32 5.93 20.53
CA TYR A 225 -32.10 4.84 19.93
C TYR A 225 -31.45 3.47 20.18
N LYS A 226 -30.84 3.28 21.36
CA LYS A 226 -30.04 2.09 21.71
C LYS A 226 -30.79 0.76 21.52
N SER A 227 -32.10 0.74 21.74
CA SER A 227 -32.93 -0.45 21.52
C SER A 227 -32.94 -0.91 20.06
N THR A 228 -32.76 0.01 19.10
CA THR A 228 -32.81 -0.26 17.66
C THR A 228 -31.43 -0.48 17.04
N CYS A 229 -30.38 0.14 17.57
CA CYS A 229 -29.04 0.13 16.97
C CYS A 229 -27.94 -0.39 17.90
N SER A 230 -28.26 -1.35 18.77
CA SER A 230 -27.34 -1.91 19.76
C SER A 230 -26.08 -2.53 19.13
N GLN A 231 -26.21 -3.22 18.00
CA GLN A 231 -25.08 -3.82 17.30
C GLN A 231 -24.25 -2.78 16.56
N PHE A 232 -24.89 -1.75 16.00
CA PHE A 232 -24.21 -0.64 15.37
C PHE A 232 -23.37 0.15 16.40
N LEU A 233 -23.85 0.32 17.63
CA LEU A 233 -23.06 0.89 18.73
C LEU A 233 -21.79 0.08 19.00
N ASN A 234 -21.84 -1.27 18.95
CA ASN A 234 -20.63 -2.10 19.06
C ASN A 234 -19.63 -1.85 17.90
N PHE A 235 -20.14 -1.55 16.70
CA PHE A 235 -19.29 -1.13 15.58
C PHE A 235 -18.67 0.26 15.82
N LEU A 236 -19.43 1.21 16.37
CA LEU A 236 -18.90 2.54 16.73
C LEU A 236 -17.81 2.42 17.80
N ASP A 237 -18.01 1.61 18.84
CA ASP A 237 -17.01 1.36 19.89
C ASP A 237 -15.75 0.72 19.31
N TYR A 238 -15.89 -0.19 18.33
CA TYR A 238 -14.74 -0.71 17.60
C TYR A 238 -14.02 0.39 16.82
N PHE A 239 -14.77 1.26 16.12
CA PHE A 239 -14.19 2.34 15.34
C PHE A 239 -13.37 3.30 16.21
N GLU A 240 -13.96 3.74 17.33
CA GLU A 240 -13.31 4.62 18.30
C GLU A 240 -12.03 4.00 18.86
N LYS A 241 -12.12 2.77 19.41
CA LYS A 241 -10.96 2.08 19.98
C LYS A 241 -9.85 1.86 18.95
N THR A 242 -10.20 1.56 17.70
CA THR A 242 -9.22 1.21 16.67
C THR A 242 -8.66 2.44 15.97
N PHE A 243 -9.50 3.27 15.38
CA PHE A 243 -9.09 4.35 14.47
C PHE A 243 -8.87 5.70 15.15
N LEU A 244 -9.55 5.96 16.27
CA LEU A 244 -9.37 7.20 17.03
C LEU A 244 -8.31 7.05 18.13
N ASN A 245 -8.22 5.87 18.77
CA ASN A 245 -7.32 5.67 19.91
C ASN A 245 -6.00 4.95 19.55
N ILE A 246 -6.05 3.86 18.77
CA ILE A 246 -4.84 3.05 18.47
C ILE A 246 -4.07 3.59 17.26
N TYR A 247 -4.76 3.88 16.16
CA TYR A 247 -4.15 4.41 14.95
C TYR A 247 -4.06 5.93 14.98
N ASN A 248 -2.94 6.47 14.50
CA ASN A 248 -2.79 7.91 14.33
C ASN A 248 -3.70 8.40 13.20
N ILE A 249 -4.61 9.32 13.51
CA ILE A 249 -5.58 9.87 12.54
C ILE A 249 -4.89 10.47 11.32
N LYS A 250 -3.72 11.09 11.49
CA LYS A 250 -2.95 11.68 10.39
C LYS A 250 -2.56 10.68 9.31
N TYR A 251 -2.42 9.40 9.68
CA TYR A 251 -1.96 8.35 8.77
C TYR A 251 -3.07 7.81 7.89
N TRP A 252 -4.31 7.77 8.37
CA TRP A 252 -5.44 7.30 7.56
C TRP A 252 -6.30 8.43 6.98
N ASN A 253 -6.02 9.68 7.33
CA ASN A 253 -6.65 10.86 6.77
C ASN A 253 -5.96 11.30 5.45
N TYR A 254 -6.77 11.72 4.50
CA TYR A 254 -6.42 12.12 3.13
C TYR A 254 -6.91 13.54 2.81
N TYR A 255 -7.35 14.31 3.80
CA TYR A 255 -7.69 15.71 3.62
C TYR A 255 -6.47 16.48 3.05
N ASN A 256 -6.68 17.22 1.96
CA ASN A 256 -5.63 17.89 1.16
C ASN A 256 -4.55 16.97 0.56
N ASN A 257 -4.68 15.64 0.61
CA ASN A 257 -3.64 14.69 0.16
C ASN A 257 -4.28 13.47 -0.52
N ILE A 258 -5.20 13.73 -1.44
CA ILE A 258 -6.00 12.71 -2.15
C ILE A 258 -5.18 12.03 -3.28
N ASP A 259 -3.96 12.51 -3.54
CA ASP A 259 -3.05 11.85 -4.47
C ASP A 259 -2.68 10.44 -4.02
N HIS A 260 -2.81 9.49 -4.94
CA HIS A 260 -2.48 8.07 -4.74
C HIS A 260 -3.29 7.33 -3.65
N ILE A 261 -4.54 7.73 -3.39
CA ILE A 261 -5.46 6.96 -2.51
C ILE A 261 -5.62 5.49 -2.93
N THR A 262 -5.53 5.20 -4.23
CA THR A 262 -5.73 3.84 -4.76
C THR A 262 -4.43 3.03 -4.74
N ASN A 263 -4.46 1.84 -4.13
CA ASN A 263 -3.39 0.85 -4.15
C ASN A 263 -3.45 -0.07 -5.38
N ASN A 264 -4.31 0.23 -6.36
CA ASN A 264 -4.53 -0.59 -7.56
C ASN A 264 -3.22 -0.96 -8.26
N ALA A 265 -2.22 -0.06 -8.25
CA ALA A 265 -0.92 -0.33 -8.83
C ALA A 265 -0.13 -1.44 -8.09
N SER A 266 -0.22 -1.51 -6.75
CA SER A 266 0.38 -2.56 -5.94
C SER A 266 -0.37 -3.88 -6.10
N GLU A 267 -1.71 -3.86 -6.05
CA GLU A 267 -2.53 -5.06 -6.26
C GLU A 267 -2.37 -5.65 -7.66
N SER A 268 -2.36 -4.80 -8.69
CA SER A 268 -2.11 -5.19 -10.08
C SER A 268 -0.73 -5.84 -10.23
N TYR A 269 0.28 -5.31 -9.54
CA TYR A 269 1.63 -5.88 -9.58
C TYR A 269 1.74 -7.20 -8.81
N ASN A 270 1.07 -7.33 -7.66
CA ASN A 270 0.99 -8.60 -6.96
C ASN A 270 0.29 -9.67 -7.81
N SER A 271 -0.77 -9.28 -8.53
CA SER A 271 -1.45 -10.15 -9.49
C SER A 271 -0.53 -10.53 -10.66
N TYR A 272 0.20 -9.57 -11.21
CA TYR A 272 1.23 -9.81 -12.23
C TYR A 272 2.28 -10.82 -11.74
N LEU A 273 2.87 -10.60 -10.57
CA LEU A 273 3.87 -11.48 -9.99
C LEU A 273 3.32 -12.88 -9.72
N LYS A 274 2.08 -12.99 -9.21
CA LYS A 274 1.39 -14.27 -9.05
C LYS A 274 1.31 -15.02 -10.38
N ASN A 275 0.94 -14.33 -11.45
CA ASN A 275 0.78 -14.93 -12.78
C ASN A 275 2.12 -15.36 -13.42
N LEU A 276 3.27 -14.95 -12.88
CA LEU A 276 4.57 -15.50 -13.29
C LEU A 276 4.78 -16.94 -12.82
N PHE A 277 4.00 -17.41 -11.83
CA PHE A 277 4.16 -18.72 -11.23
C PHE A 277 2.86 -19.53 -11.27
N VAL A 278 2.94 -20.77 -11.81
CA VAL A 278 1.80 -21.71 -11.82
C VAL A 278 1.48 -22.23 -10.42
N LYS A 279 2.52 -22.39 -9.58
CA LYS A 279 2.46 -22.83 -8.18
C LYS A 279 3.46 -21.97 -7.38
N LYS A 280 3.37 -21.99 -6.05
CA LYS A 280 4.36 -21.32 -5.19
C LYS A 280 5.79 -21.69 -5.62
N PRO A 281 6.66 -20.70 -5.90
CA PRO A 281 8.01 -20.98 -6.38
C PRO A 281 8.89 -21.58 -5.29
N SER A 282 9.88 -22.37 -5.70
CA SER A 282 11.04 -22.64 -4.83
C SER A 282 11.81 -21.35 -4.58
N PHE A 283 12.61 -21.34 -3.54
CA PHE A 283 13.44 -20.20 -3.15
C PHE A 283 14.30 -19.66 -4.31
N TYR A 284 15.09 -20.53 -4.95
CA TYR A 284 15.94 -20.11 -6.07
C TYR A 284 15.14 -19.72 -7.33
N LYS A 285 13.98 -20.35 -7.55
CA LYS A 285 13.11 -19.94 -8.66
C LYS A 285 12.57 -18.53 -8.45
N LEU A 286 12.24 -18.18 -7.21
CA LEU A 286 11.83 -16.84 -6.85
C LEU A 286 12.98 -15.85 -7.07
N ILE A 287 14.17 -16.10 -6.51
CA ILE A 287 15.31 -15.16 -6.64
C ILE A 287 15.67 -14.94 -8.11
N TYR A 288 15.77 -16.01 -8.91
CA TYR A 288 16.00 -15.90 -10.35
C TYR A 288 14.97 -14.99 -11.03
N THR A 289 13.70 -15.13 -10.66
CA THR A 289 12.62 -14.32 -11.23
C THR A 289 12.73 -12.86 -10.78
N ILE A 290 13.02 -12.62 -9.50
CA ILE A 290 13.24 -11.28 -8.93
C ILE A 290 14.42 -10.57 -9.64
N GLN A 291 15.52 -11.29 -9.90
CA GLN A 291 16.67 -10.78 -10.66
C GLN A 291 16.29 -10.38 -12.09
N PHE A 292 15.44 -11.18 -12.74
CA PHE A 292 14.96 -10.88 -14.09
C PHE A 292 13.99 -9.68 -14.12
N GLU A 293 13.11 -9.57 -13.13
CA GLU A 293 12.20 -8.42 -12.99
C GLU A 293 12.95 -7.11 -12.70
N GLU A 294 14.02 -7.17 -11.90
CA GLU A 294 14.93 -6.03 -11.68
C GLU A 294 15.52 -5.55 -13.01
N SER A 295 16.01 -6.47 -13.84
CA SER A 295 16.61 -6.15 -15.14
C SER A 295 15.59 -5.54 -16.11
N LYS A 296 14.38 -6.12 -16.20
CA LYS A 296 13.29 -5.53 -17.00
C LYS A 296 12.96 -4.12 -16.56
N SER A 297 12.84 -3.92 -15.24
CA SER A 297 12.52 -2.63 -14.63
C SER A 297 13.58 -1.59 -14.96
N TYR A 298 14.87 -1.97 -14.90
CA TYR A 298 16.00 -1.12 -15.27
C TYR A 298 15.94 -0.69 -16.74
N TYR A 299 15.80 -1.64 -17.66
CA TYR A 299 15.75 -1.33 -19.10
C TYR A 299 14.52 -0.49 -19.45
N ASP A 300 13.33 -0.83 -18.92
CA ASP A 300 12.11 -0.04 -19.16
C ASP A 300 12.28 1.42 -18.72
N TYR A 301 12.81 1.64 -17.51
CA TYR A 301 13.09 2.98 -17.00
C TYR A 301 14.03 3.76 -17.93
N HIS A 302 15.17 3.18 -18.30
CA HIS A 302 16.16 3.86 -19.15
C HIS A 302 15.66 4.12 -20.57
N MET A 303 14.88 3.21 -21.15
CA MET A 303 14.29 3.41 -22.48
C MET A 303 13.25 4.54 -22.49
N ARG A 304 12.47 4.68 -21.40
CA ARG A 304 11.49 5.76 -21.27
C ARG A 304 12.12 7.11 -20.95
N ILE A 305 13.13 7.16 -20.06
CA ILE A 305 13.86 8.39 -19.75
C ILE A 305 14.57 8.94 -21.00
N LYS A 306 15.09 8.08 -21.88
CA LYS A 306 15.68 8.48 -23.17
C LYS A 306 14.65 8.92 -24.22
N GLY A 307 13.35 8.88 -23.91
CA GLY A 307 12.28 9.22 -24.85
C GLY A 307 12.02 8.18 -25.95
N ILE A 308 12.70 7.04 -25.93
CA ILE A 308 12.53 5.98 -26.95
C ILE A 308 11.15 5.33 -26.79
N TRP A 309 10.71 5.12 -25.54
CA TRP A 309 9.37 4.60 -25.23
C TRP A 309 8.48 5.70 -24.66
N ARG A 310 7.24 5.77 -25.16
CA ARG A 310 6.23 6.75 -24.72
C ARG A 310 5.90 6.59 -23.23
N LYS A 311 5.51 7.69 -22.58
CA LYS A 311 4.95 7.66 -21.22
C LYS A 311 3.64 6.86 -21.21
N LYS A 312 3.30 6.25 -20.08
CA LYS A 312 1.99 5.60 -19.93
C LYS A 312 0.90 6.64 -19.75
N SER A 313 -0.32 6.36 -20.20
CA SER A 313 -1.48 7.22 -19.97
C SER A 313 -1.93 7.13 -18.51
N ARG A 314 -2.38 8.26 -17.95
CA ARG A 314 -2.94 8.32 -16.59
C ARG A 314 -4.42 7.92 -16.64
N ILE A 315 -4.87 7.10 -15.70
CA ILE A 315 -6.29 6.78 -15.48
C ILE A 315 -6.65 7.48 -14.15
N SER A 316 -7.38 8.61 -14.17
CA SER A 316 -7.54 9.46 -12.98
C SER A 316 -8.90 10.15 -12.81
N GLU A 317 -9.94 9.79 -13.55
CA GLU A 317 -11.19 10.58 -13.55
C GLU A 317 -11.91 10.62 -12.18
N ARG A 318 -11.79 9.59 -11.33
CA ARG A 318 -12.58 9.47 -10.08
C ARG A 318 -12.01 10.18 -8.85
N VAL A 319 -10.73 10.50 -8.87
CA VAL A 319 -10.05 11.20 -7.76
C VAL A 319 -10.45 12.67 -7.76
N ASP A 320 -10.74 13.20 -8.94
CA ASP A 320 -11.06 14.59 -9.19
C ASP A 320 -12.43 14.97 -8.58
N ASP A 321 -13.44 14.09 -8.68
CA ASP A 321 -14.78 14.33 -8.10
C ASP A 321 -14.75 14.49 -6.57
N ILE A 322 -13.99 13.64 -5.87
CA ILE A 322 -13.83 13.73 -4.41
C ILE A 322 -13.13 15.04 -4.05
N ASN A 323 -12.07 15.41 -4.77
CA ASN A 323 -11.33 16.65 -4.55
C ASN A 323 -12.24 17.88 -4.72
N ILE A 324 -13.02 17.94 -5.80
CA ILE A 324 -13.94 19.05 -6.08
C ILE A 324 -14.95 19.21 -4.95
N LEU A 325 -15.56 18.11 -4.49
CA LEU A 325 -16.54 18.15 -3.42
C LEU A 325 -15.92 18.59 -2.08
N VAL A 326 -14.76 18.04 -1.72
CA VAL A 326 -14.08 18.40 -0.47
C VAL A 326 -13.64 19.87 -0.49
N GLU A 327 -13.13 20.38 -1.62
CA GLU A 327 -12.72 21.78 -1.74
C GLU A 327 -13.90 22.74 -1.65
N TYR A 328 -15.06 22.38 -2.21
CA TYR A 328 -16.30 23.15 -2.03
C TYR A 328 -16.66 23.32 -0.55
N TYR A 329 -16.65 22.24 0.23
CA TYR A 329 -16.99 22.28 1.66
C TYR A 329 -15.94 23.01 2.52
N LYS A 330 -14.68 22.99 2.08
CA LYS A 330 -13.59 23.75 2.70
C LYS A 330 -13.74 25.25 2.46
N ASN A 331 -14.17 25.67 1.28
CA ASN A 331 -14.50 27.08 1.02
C ASN A 331 -15.68 27.53 1.89
N MET A 332 -16.71 26.71 2.02
CA MET A 332 -17.83 26.98 2.94
C MET A 332 -17.36 27.08 4.40
N GLU A 333 -16.44 26.24 4.86
CA GLU A 333 -15.86 26.36 6.20
C GLU A 333 -15.19 27.74 6.39
N ALA A 334 -14.42 28.21 5.40
CA ALA A 334 -13.78 29.52 5.47
C ALA A 334 -14.80 30.67 5.54
N GLU A 335 -15.87 30.60 4.74
CA GLU A 335 -16.97 31.56 4.78
C GLU A 335 -17.68 31.57 6.14
N LEU A 336 -18.03 30.40 6.67
CA LEU A 336 -18.66 30.25 7.99
C LEU A 336 -17.79 30.84 9.11
N LYS A 337 -16.47 30.63 9.04
CA LYS A 337 -15.52 31.25 9.99
C LYS A 337 -15.50 32.77 9.86
N ASN A 338 -15.51 33.30 8.63
CA ASN A 338 -15.47 34.75 8.38
C ASN A 338 -16.70 35.48 8.91
N ILE A 339 -17.88 34.87 8.83
CA ILE A 339 -19.14 35.45 9.35
C ILE A 339 -19.37 35.16 10.84
N GLY A 340 -18.42 34.49 11.51
CA GLY A 340 -18.49 34.22 12.96
C GLY A 340 -19.50 33.14 13.35
N CYS A 341 -19.82 32.19 12.46
CA CYS A 341 -20.69 31.06 12.78
C CYS A 341 -20.11 30.18 13.90
N SER A 342 -21.00 29.44 14.57
CA SER A 342 -20.60 28.57 15.67
C SER A 342 -19.81 27.37 15.17
N LYS A 343 -19.04 26.74 16.07
CA LYS A 343 -18.36 25.48 15.78
C LYS A 343 -19.35 24.39 15.32
N ASN A 344 -20.58 24.40 15.84
CA ASN A 344 -21.62 23.44 15.45
C ASN A 344 -22.04 23.60 13.99
N ASP A 345 -22.08 24.82 13.46
CA ASP A 345 -22.41 25.08 12.05
C ASP A 345 -21.33 24.51 11.13
N ILE A 346 -20.07 24.65 11.52
CA ILE A 346 -18.93 24.08 10.79
C ILE A 346 -18.94 22.53 10.86
N ILE A 347 -19.27 21.97 12.02
CA ILE A 347 -19.46 20.51 12.18
C ILE A 347 -20.58 20.02 11.25
N GLU A 348 -21.69 20.75 11.16
CA GLU A 348 -22.80 20.40 10.28
C GLU A 348 -22.42 20.50 8.80
N ASN A 349 -21.65 21.53 8.42
CA ASN A 349 -21.09 21.66 7.08
C ASN A 349 -20.27 20.43 6.69
N TRP A 350 -19.33 20.00 7.53
CA TRP A 350 -18.52 18.80 7.28
C TRP A 350 -19.32 17.50 7.35
N PHE A 351 -20.33 17.42 8.21
CA PHE A 351 -21.24 16.27 8.22
C PHE A 351 -22.00 16.16 6.89
N ASN A 352 -22.51 17.27 6.35
CA ASN A 352 -23.15 17.32 5.04
C ASN A 352 -22.21 16.91 3.90
N CYS A 353 -20.93 17.29 3.98
CA CYS A 353 -19.89 16.81 3.06
C CYS A 353 -19.82 15.28 3.03
N LEU A 354 -19.78 14.62 4.20
CA LEU A 354 -19.75 13.17 4.29
C LEU A 354 -21.00 12.51 3.69
N ILE A 355 -22.17 13.12 3.89
CA ILE A 355 -23.44 12.63 3.33
C ILE A 355 -23.42 12.73 1.80
N ARG A 356 -22.89 13.82 1.22
CA ARG A 356 -22.72 13.93 -0.24
C ARG A 356 -21.68 12.95 -0.78
N LEU A 357 -20.55 12.77 -0.09
CA LEU A 357 -19.51 11.78 -0.44
C LEU A 357 -20.05 10.34 -0.48
N ASN A 358 -21.12 10.04 0.26
CA ASN A 358 -21.76 8.72 0.22
C ASN A 358 -22.34 8.34 -1.14
N ASN A 359 -22.61 9.32 -2.01
CA ASN A 359 -23.14 9.12 -3.35
C ASN A 359 -22.02 8.98 -4.40
N GLU A 360 -20.95 9.77 -4.27
CA GLU A 360 -19.80 9.76 -5.19
C GLU A 360 -18.96 8.46 -5.07
N ILE A 361 -18.79 7.94 -3.84
CA ILE A 361 -17.85 6.83 -3.58
C ILE A 361 -18.45 5.44 -3.87
N ILE A 362 -19.74 5.33 -4.23
CA ILE A 362 -20.45 4.06 -4.48
C ILE A 362 -19.74 3.19 -5.56
N ASN A 363 -18.94 3.80 -6.43
CA ASN A 363 -18.28 3.12 -7.54
C ASN A 363 -16.83 2.62 -7.29
N PHE A 364 -16.24 2.84 -6.10
CA PHE A 364 -14.89 2.33 -5.78
C PHE A 364 -14.82 0.80 -5.68
N ASN A 365 -15.90 0.14 -5.26
CA ASN A 365 -15.94 -1.31 -5.02
C ASN A 365 -16.41 -2.14 -6.23
N LYS A 366 -16.77 -1.50 -7.35
CA LYS A 366 -17.36 -2.19 -8.52
C LYS A 366 -16.36 -2.66 -9.58
N THR A 367 -15.07 -2.30 -9.46
CA THR A 367 -14.03 -2.84 -10.34
C THR A 367 -13.32 -3.99 -9.65
N LYS A 368 -13.87 -5.19 -9.80
CA LYS A 368 -13.13 -6.45 -9.72
C LYS A 368 -12.84 -6.92 -11.13
#